data_AF-A0A433DNT8-F1
#
_entry.id   AF-A0A433DNT8-F1
#
_cell.length_a   1.000
_cell.length_b   1.000
_cell.length_c   1.000
_cell.angle_alpha   90.00
_cell.angle_beta   90.00
_cell.angle_gamma   90.00
#
_symmetry.space_group_name_H-M   'P 1'
#
loop_
_entity.id
_entity.type
_entity.pdbx_description
1 polymer ?
#
loop_
_entity_poly.entity_id
_entity_poly.type
_entity_poly.pdbx_seq_one_letter_code
_entity_poly.pdbx_strand_id
1 'polypeptide(L)'
;MTDWARRPAVSRWHVSSGIAHPAHDGSPWCRIPHTALCPARNAPAALTPQLTTLRRHLALHTRRLINNGTLTAPAAPPPPERTEPCKPARPIAHLLGVHYIAGHPIGTIQCVAQTRQRHRCTRPVLDDQAPHGTWTLAPTTLINHRSRTVETMAVYNLTPLPFTEQMRWRHQRCPGHAASSAADLALTEWEPFDPRLHHQHIHQRLPHGGRKQYRGA
;
A
#
# COMPACT_ATOMS: atom_id res chain seq x y z
N MET A 1 -6.27 2.29 -54.06
CA MET A 1 -5.90 1.09 -53.29
C MET A 1 -4.64 1.46 -52.51
N THR A 2 -4.80 1.97 -51.28
CA THR A 2 -3.68 2.55 -50.52
C THR A 2 -3.76 2.16 -49.06
N ASP A 3 -2.60 1.78 -48.56
CA ASP A 3 -2.27 0.95 -47.42
C ASP A 3 -2.61 1.58 -46.05
N TRP A 4 -3.59 1.00 -45.34
CA TRP A 4 -4.10 1.47 -44.04
C TRP A 4 -3.31 0.94 -42.83
N ALA A 5 -2.18 0.26 -43.05
CA ALA A 5 -1.46 -0.46 -41.99
C ALA A 5 -0.57 0.42 -41.07
N ARG A 6 -0.38 1.72 -41.35
CA ARG A 6 0.66 2.56 -40.72
C ARG A 6 0.17 3.52 -39.61
N ARG A 7 -0.98 3.25 -38.98
CA ARG A 7 -1.50 4.05 -37.85
C ARG A 7 -1.84 3.21 -36.61
N PRO A 8 -1.52 3.68 -35.39
CA PRO A 8 -2.03 3.08 -34.16
C PRO A 8 -3.56 2.92 -34.22
N ALA A 9 -4.11 1.80 -33.75
CA ALA A 9 -5.52 1.49 -33.87
C ALA A 9 -6.44 2.61 -33.31
N VAL A 10 -5.97 3.30 -32.27
CA VAL A 10 -6.64 4.44 -31.61
C VAL A 10 -6.69 5.73 -32.44
N SER A 11 -6.10 5.74 -33.65
CA SER A 11 -5.99 6.92 -34.52
C SER A 11 -6.41 6.63 -35.97
N ARG A 12 -7.15 5.54 -36.19
CA ARG A 12 -7.65 5.18 -37.52
C ARG A 12 -8.90 6.01 -37.87
N TRP A 13 -8.78 6.85 -38.89
CA TRP A 13 -9.90 7.43 -39.63
C TRP A 13 -10.21 6.59 -40.87
N HIS A 14 -11.43 6.67 -41.37
CA HIS A 14 -11.83 6.16 -42.68
C HIS A 14 -12.37 7.30 -43.55
N VAL A 15 -12.39 7.10 -44.86
CA VAL A 15 -12.89 8.09 -45.84
C VAL A 15 -14.08 7.49 -46.56
N SER A 16 -15.21 8.20 -46.53
CA SER A 16 -16.37 7.95 -47.38
C SER A 16 -16.68 9.23 -48.15
N SER A 17 -17.03 9.12 -49.43
CA SER A 17 -17.44 10.25 -50.28
C SER A 17 -16.51 11.49 -50.22
N GLY A 18 -15.19 11.28 -50.14
CA GLY A 18 -14.21 12.37 -50.11
C GLY A 18 -14.04 13.09 -48.76
N ILE A 19 -14.68 12.61 -47.68
CA ILE A 19 -14.64 13.22 -46.35
C ILE A 19 -14.04 12.23 -45.34
N ALA A 20 -13.09 12.70 -44.53
CA ALA A 20 -12.43 11.89 -43.50
C ALA A 20 -13.18 11.97 -42.16
N HIS A 21 -13.63 10.83 -41.64
CA HIS A 21 -14.37 10.76 -40.37
C HIS A 21 -13.46 10.31 -39.20
N PRO A 22 -13.40 11.06 -38.08
CA PRO A 22 -12.77 10.59 -36.85
C PRO A 22 -13.67 9.59 -36.10
N ALA A 23 -13.04 8.81 -35.22
CA ALA A 23 -13.57 7.61 -34.56
C ALA A 23 -15.01 7.73 -34.05
N HIS A 24 -15.92 6.95 -34.64
CA HIS A 24 -17.31 6.53 -34.27
C HIS A 24 -18.29 7.49 -33.55
N ASP A 25 -17.89 8.67 -33.05
CA ASP A 25 -18.71 9.60 -32.25
C ASP A 25 -19.19 10.84 -33.02
N GLY A 26 -18.83 10.98 -34.30
CA GLY A 26 -19.37 12.01 -35.20
C GLY A 26 -18.87 13.44 -34.95
N SER A 27 -17.86 13.66 -34.10
CA SER A 27 -17.34 15.01 -33.82
C SER A 27 -16.39 15.52 -34.93
N PRO A 28 -16.41 16.82 -35.31
CA PRO A 28 -15.49 17.38 -36.31
C PRO A 28 -14.04 17.56 -35.81
N TRP A 29 -13.74 17.16 -34.58
CA TRP A 29 -12.45 17.39 -33.93
C TRP A 29 -11.63 16.10 -33.81
N CYS A 30 -10.37 16.14 -34.26
CA CYS A 30 -9.39 15.12 -33.92
C CYS A 30 -8.95 15.28 -32.46
N ARG A 31 -9.29 14.31 -31.60
CA ARG A 31 -8.85 14.31 -30.19
C ARG A 31 -7.47 13.65 -30.07
N ILE A 32 -6.45 14.44 -29.72
CA ILE A 32 -5.11 13.94 -29.39
C ILE A 32 -5.06 13.69 -27.88
N PRO A 33 -4.70 12.49 -27.41
CA PRO A 33 -4.63 12.24 -25.98
C PRO A 33 -3.52 13.08 -25.34
N HIS A 34 -3.82 13.68 -24.18
CA HIS A 34 -2.89 14.55 -23.46
C HIS A 34 -1.53 13.87 -23.17
N THR A 35 -1.52 12.57 -22.92
CA THR A 35 -0.28 11.78 -22.72
C THR A 35 0.61 11.73 -23.96
N ALA A 36 0.04 11.83 -25.17
CA ALA A 36 0.79 11.92 -26.42
C ALA A 36 1.38 13.31 -26.66
N LEU A 37 0.89 14.37 -25.98
CA LEU A 37 1.29 15.75 -26.22
C LEU A 37 2.07 16.40 -25.07
N CYS A 38 1.77 16.04 -23.82
CA CYS A 38 2.28 16.71 -22.62
C CYS A 38 3.73 16.33 -22.31
N PRO A 39 4.70 17.26 -22.37
CA PRO A 39 6.11 16.99 -22.06
C PRO A 39 6.36 16.38 -20.67
N ALA A 40 5.51 16.69 -19.70
CA ALA A 40 5.63 16.24 -18.31
C ALA A 40 5.16 14.79 -18.06
N ARG A 41 4.61 14.11 -19.08
CA ARG A 41 4.13 12.72 -18.99
C ARG A 41 4.92 11.82 -19.91
N ASN A 42 5.13 10.57 -19.53
CA ASN A 42 5.77 9.57 -20.41
C ASN A 42 4.93 9.39 -21.68
N ALA A 43 5.58 9.49 -22.83
CA ALA A 43 4.95 9.23 -24.11
C ALA A 43 4.64 7.73 -24.26
N PRO A 44 3.52 7.36 -24.90
CA PRO A 44 3.32 6.00 -25.36
C PRO A 44 4.42 5.63 -26.39
N ALA A 45 4.79 4.36 -26.44
CA ALA A 45 5.97 3.87 -27.18
C ALA A 45 5.95 4.12 -28.70
N ALA A 46 4.79 4.43 -29.29
CA ALA A 46 4.62 4.61 -30.73
C ALA A 46 4.01 5.99 -31.06
N LEU A 47 4.80 7.05 -30.92
CA LEU A 47 4.44 8.37 -31.44
C LEU A 47 4.86 8.52 -32.90
N THR A 48 4.04 9.23 -33.68
CA THR A 48 4.43 9.63 -35.04
C THR A 48 5.49 10.73 -35.00
N PRO A 49 6.34 10.88 -36.04
CA PRO A 49 7.37 11.92 -36.09
C PRO A 49 6.83 13.34 -35.88
N GLN A 50 5.63 13.62 -36.38
CA GLN A 50 4.95 14.91 -36.21
C GLN A 50 4.59 15.19 -34.74
N LEU A 51 4.05 14.20 -34.03
CA LEU A 51 3.73 14.32 -32.60
C LEU A 51 4.99 14.42 -31.73
N THR A 52 6.04 13.69 -32.10
CA THR A 52 7.35 13.80 -31.45
C THR A 52 7.93 15.20 -31.58
N THR A 53 7.84 15.80 -32.77
CA THR A 53 8.31 17.17 -33.03
C THR A 53 7.52 18.20 -32.21
N LEU A 54 6.20 18.05 -32.17
CA LEU A 54 5.32 18.93 -31.40
C LEU A 54 5.58 18.83 -29.88
N ARG A 55 5.72 17.61 -29.34
CA ARG A 55 6.13 17.38 -27.94
C ARG A 55 7.45 18.09 -27.63
N ARG A 56 8.43 18.01 -28.53
CA ARG A 56 9.74 18.65 -28.35
C ARG A 56 9.62 20.17 -28.31
N HIS A 57 8.84 20.76 -29.21
CA HIS A 57 8.60 22.21 -29.21
C HIS A 57 7.96 22.68 -27.90
N LEU A 58 6.91 21.97 -27.44
CA LEU A 58 6.26 22.25 -26.16
C LEU A 58 7.23 22.10 -24.98
N ALA A 59 8.07 21.05 -24.96
CA ALA A 59 9.04 20.85 -23.91
C ALA A 59 10.03 22.03 -23.79
N LEU A 60 10.54 22.51 -24.93
CA LEU A 60 11.46 23.65 -24.97
C LEU A 60 10.77 24.95 -24.55
N HIS A 61 9.53 25.17 -25.01
CA HIS A 61 8.75 26.35 -24.66
C HIS A 61 8.44 26.38 -23.16
N THR A 62 7.95 25.28 -22.58
CA THR A 62 7.68 25.17 -21.14
C THR A 62 8.95 25.39 -20.31
N ARG A 63 10.11 24.87 -20.74
CA ARG A 63 11.38 25.11 -20.04
C ARG A 63 11.81 26.58 -20.08
N ARG A 64 11.60 27.27 -21.21
CA ARG A 64 11.86 28.72 -21.32
C ARG A 64 10.96 29.52 -20.38
N LEU A 65 9.67 29.19 -20.31
CA LEU A 65 8.74 29.83 -19.37
C LEU A 65 9.14 29.61 -17.91
N ILE A 66 9.63 28.41 -17.58
CA ILE A 66 10.16 28.12 -16.23
C ILE A 66 11.40 28.97 -15.93
N ASN A 67 12.37 28.98 -16.85
CA ASN A 67 13.61 29.73 -16.65
C ASN A 67 13.38 31.24 -16.52
N ASN A 68 12.38 31.78 -17.23
CA ASN A 68 12.03 33.19 -17.19
C ASN A 68 11.08 33.55 -16.02
N GLY A 69 10.82 32.60 -15.10
CA GLY A 69 9.95 32.81 -13.94
C GLY A 69 8.46 32.98 -14.27
N THR A 70 8.07 32.80 -15.54
CA THR A 70 6.67 32.94 -16.00
C THR A 70 5.83 31.72 -15.65
N LEU A 71 6.47 30.56 -15.41
CA LEU A 71 5.81 29.32 -15.01
C LEU A 71 6.59 28.67 -13.86
N THR A 72 5.93 28.33 -12.76
CA THR A 72 6.58 27.65 -11.64
C THR A 72 6.93 26.21 -12.01
N ALA A 73 8.17 25.79 -11.78
CA ALA A 73 8.57 24.41 -11.99
C ALA A 73 7.72 23.47 -11.12
N PRO A 74 7.17 22.37 -11.66
CA PRO A 74 6.51 21.36 -10.84
C PRO A 74 7.50 20.84 -9.80
N ALA A 75 7.09 20.79 -8.53
CA ALA A 75 7.87 20.15 -7.49
C ALA A 75 8.25 18.74 -7.96
N ALA A 76 9.52 18.37 -7.75
CA ALA A 76 10.00 17.05 -8.12
C ALA A 76 9.05 15.99 -7.54
N PRO A 77 8.61 14.98 -8.31
CA PRO A 77 7.83 13.91 -7.75
C PRO A 77 8.61 13.31 -6.58
N PRO A 78 7.97 13.05 -5.44
CA PRO A 78 8.64 12.42 -4.32
C PRO A 78 9.33 11.15 -4.84
N PRO A 79 10.55 10.83 -4.36
CA PRO A 79 11.27 9.64 -4.78
C PRO A 79 10.32 8.44 -4.68
N PRO A 80 10.38 7.49 -5.64
CA PRO A 80 9.51 6.32 -5.62
C PRO A 80 9.63 5.67 -4.25
N GLU A 81 8.50 5.62 -3.52
CA GLU A 81 8.45 5.02 -2.20
C GLU A 81 9.05 3.63 -2.30
N ARG A 82 10.10 3.38 -1.51
CA ARG A 82 10.78 2.09 -1.45
C ARG A 82 9.71 1.02 -1.23
N THR A 83 9.65 0.06 -2.15
CA THR A 83 8.78 -1.13 -2.07
C THR A 83 9.31 -2.14 -1.06
N GLU A 84 9.93 -1.68 0.03
CA GLU A 84 10.23 -2.57 1.14
C GLU A 84 8.93 -2.83 1.90
N PRO A 85 8.58 -4.10 2.19
CA PRO A 85 7.43 -4.40 3.03
C PRO A 85 7.61 -3.67 4.36
N CYS A 86 6.65 -2.83 4.71
CA CYS A 86 6.66 -2.06 5.96
C CYS A 86 6.47 -3.03 7.12
N LYS A 87 7.51 -3.73 7.57
CA LYS A 87 7.46 -4.62 8.72
C LYS A 87 7.59 -3.77 9.99
N PRO A 88 6.51 -3.55 10.76
CA PRO A 88 6.59 -2.76 11.97
C PRO A 88 7.47 -3.49 12.97
N ALA A 89 8.49 -2.82 13.50
CA ALA A 89 9.35 -3.39 14.54
C ALA A 89 8.54 -3.69 15.82
N ARG A 90 7.58 -2.83 16.14
CA ARG A 90 6.66 -2.97 17.28
C ARG A 90 5.22 -2.88 16.78
N PRO A 91 4.64 -4.00 16.34
CA PRO A 91 3.33 -4.04 15.72
C PRO A 91 2.21 -3.79 16.74
N ILE A 92 1.13 -3.17 16.28
CA ILE A 92 -0.10 -3.00 17.06
C ILE A 92 -1.02 -4.19 16.74
N ALA A 93 -1.47 -4.92 17.75
CA ALA A 93 -2.43 -6.01 17.64
C ALA A 93 -3.76 -5.63 18.29
N HIS A 94 -4.87 -6.04 17.70
CA HIS A 94 -6.20 -5.86 18.28
C HIS A 94 -6.79 -7.22 18.64
N LEU A 95 -6.99 -7.45 19.94
CA LEU A 95 -7.55 -8.66 20.51
C LEU A 95 -8.36 -8.33 21.76
N LEU A 96 -9.43 -9.08 22.01
CA LEU A 96 -10.29 -8.90 23.19
C LEU A 96 -10.82 -7.47 23.35
N GLY A 97 -11.04 -6.76 22.23
CA GLY A 97 -11.52 -5.37 22.21
C GLY A 97 -10.48 -4.30 22.59
N VAL A 98 -9.20 -4.68 22.73
CA VAL A 98 -8.13 -3.78 23.17
C VAL A 98 -6.98 -3.79 22.15
N HIS A 99 -6.41 -2.60 21.89
CA HIS A 99 -5.18 -2.48 21.12
C HIS A 99 -3.97 -2.65 22.05
N TYR A 100 -3.07 -3.54 21.68
CA TYR A 100 -1.79 -3.75 22.34
C TYR A 100 -0.65 -3.47 21.36
N ILE A 101 0.46 -2.96 21.85
CA ILE A 101 1.73 -2.92 21.12
C ILE A 101 2.62 -4.07 21.60
N ALA A 102 3.22 -4.78 20.65
CA ALA A 102 4.15 -5.86 20.96
C ALA A 102 5.60 -5.35 21.09
N GLY A 103 6.41 -6.05 21.87
CA GLY A 103 7.87 -5.84 21.94
C GLY A 103 8.61 -6.18 20.63
N HIS A 104 8.08 -7.12 19.85
CA HIS A 104 8.72 -7.65 18.64
C HIS A 104 7.73 -7.81 17.48
N PRO A 105 8.22 -7.93 16.22
CA PRO A 105 7.36 -8.24 15.07
C PRO A 105 6.52 -9.50 15.30
N ILE A 106 5.28 -9.52 14.79
CA ILE A 106 4.28 -10.58 15.05
C ILE A 106 4.86 -11.99 14.83
N GLY A 107 5.61 -12.19 13.74
CA GLY A 107 6.19 -13.50 13.40
C GLY A 107 7.36 -13.94 14.28
N THR A 108 7.92 -13.04 15.09
CA THR A 108 9.06 -13.34 15.98
C THR A 108 8.68 -13.34 17.46
N ILE A 109 7.41 -13.04 17.80
CA ILE A 109 6.93 -13.12 19.18
C ILE A 109 7.03 -14.57 19.66
N GLN A 110 7.86 -14.81 20.67
CA GLN A 110 8.11 -16.15 21.21
C GLN A 110 7.16 -16.50 22.36
N CYS A 111 6.88 -17.79 22.50
CA CYS A 111 6.11 -18.31 23.61
C CYS A 111 6.76 -17.98 24.97
N VAL A 112 5.96 -17.61 25.97
CA VAL A 112 6.45 -17.34 27.33
C VAL A 112 6.49 -18.59 28.23
N ALA A 113 5.83 -19.66 27.81
CA ALA A 113 5.68 -20.87 28.61
C ALA A 113 6.98 -21.66 28.77
N GLN A 114 7.05 -22.40 29.87
CA GLN A 114 8.14 -23.31 30.21
C GLN A 114 8.05 -24.62 29.41
N THR A 115 9.18 -25.07 28.87
CA THR A 115 9.33 -26.42 28.31
C THR A 115 9.56 -27.47 29.39
N ARG A 116 9.41 -28.76 29.07
CA ARG A 116 9.73 -29.86 30.00
C ARG A 116 11.18 -29.82 30.53
N GLN A 117 12.11 -29.27 29.74
CA GLN A 117 13.51 -29.08 30.11
C GLN A 117 13.74 -27.80 30.95
N ARG A 118 12.67 -27.15 31.41
CA ARG A 118 12.69 -25.93 32.23
C ARG A 118 13.26 -24.67 31.55
N HIS A 119 13.39 -24.66 30.23
CA HIS A 119 13.75 -23.46 29.44
C HIS A 119 12.52 -22.76 28.87
N ARG A 120 12.63 -21.46 28.55
CA ARG A 120 11.58 -20.74 27.80
C ARG A 120 11.36 -21.42 26.45
N CYS A 121 10.11 -21.59 26.07
CA CYS A 121 9.77 -22.14 24.78
C CYS A 121 10.16 -21.16 23.66
N THR A 122 10.99 -21.62 22.72
CA THR A 122 11.44 -20.82 21.58
C THR A 122 10.45 -20.81 20.42
N ARG A 123 9.37 -21.60 20.49
CA ARG A 123 8.35 -21.64 19.43
C ARG A 123 7.62 -20.29 19.35
N PRO A 124 7.37 -19.78 18.13
CA PRO A 124 6.61 -18.55 17.95
C PRO A 124 5.16 -18.72 18.41
N VAL A 125 4.53 -17.60 18.76
CA VAL A 125 3.08 -17.54 19.05
C VAL A 125 2.28 -17.65 17.75
N LEU A 126 2.78 -17.04 16.68
CA LEU A 126 2.27 -17.25 15.33
C LEU A 126 2.72 -18.63 14.84
N ASP A 127 1.77 -19.43 14.37
CA ASP A 127 2.02 -20.76 13.80
C ASP A 127 1.17 -20.90 12.54
N ASP A 128 1.78 -21.37 11.45
CA ASP A 128 1.12 -21.44 10.14
C ASP A 128 -0.02 -22.47 10.08
N GLN A 129 -0.05 -23.41 11.02
CA GLN A 129 -1.08 -24.45 11.12
C GLN A 129 -2.19 -24.07 12.12
N ALA A 130 -2.06 -22.95 12.83
CA ALA A 130 -3.05 -22.45 13.78
C ALA A 130 -3.82 -21.24 13.23
N PRO A 131 -5.04 -20.98 13.73
CA PRO A 131 -5.76 -19.75 13.41
C PRO A 131 -4.92 -18.51 13.75
N HIS A 132 -4.79 -17.62 12.77
CA HIS A 132 -3.99 -16.40 12.88
C HIS A 132 -4.78 -15.17 12.44
N GLY A 133 -4.39 -14.01 12.98
CA GLY A 133 -5.00 -12.74 12.63
C GLY A 133 -4.63 -12.25 11.24
N THR A 134 -5.24 -11.16 10.82
CA THR A 134 -4.96 -10.53 9.53
C THR A 134 -4.59 -9.07 9.71
N TRP A 135 -3.67 -8.57 8.90
CA TRP A 135 -3.34 -7.15 8.87
C TRP A 135 -4.48 -6.32 8.28
N THR A 136 -4.96 -5.31 9.01
CA THR A 136 -5.99 -4.37 8.57
C THR A 136 -5.58 -2.93 8.87
N LEU A 137 -6.20 -1.96 8.21
CA LEU A 137 -6.08 -0.55 8.56
C LEU A 137 -7.25 -0.19 9.49
N ALA A 138 -6.94 0.29 10.68
CA ALA A 138 -7.92 0.76 11.65
C ALA A 138 -7.77 2.27 11.87
N PRO A 139 -8.88 3.01 12.08
CA PRO A 139 -8.78 4.41 12.46
C PRO A 139 -8.18 4.52 13.87
N THR A 140 -7.32 5.52 14.07
CA THR A 140 -6.81 5.93 15.37
C THR A 140 -6.94 7.44 15.50
N THR A 141 -7.35 7.90 16.67
CA THR A 141 -7.52 9.33 16.94
C THR A 141 -6.30 9.84 17.68
N LEU A 142 -5.48 10.66 17.02
CA LEU A 142 -4.45 11.41 17.70
C LEU A 142 -5.07 12.72 18.21
N ILE A 143 -5.09 12.89 19.53
CA ILE A 143 -5.51 14.15 20.15
C ILE A 143 -4.24 14.95 20.38
N ASN A 144 -4.05 16.00 19.58
CA ASN A 144 -3.01 16.97 19.81
C ASN A 144 -3.61 18.26 20.39
N HIS A 145 -2.80 19.08 21.06
CA HIS A 145 -3.26 20.25 21.84
C HIS A 145 -4.08 21.30 21.05
N ARG A 146 -4.17 21.18 19.72
CA ARG A 146 -4.84 22.13 18.83
C ARG A 146 -5.78 21.48 17.82
N SER A 147 -5.83 20.15 17.72
CA SER A 147 -6.66 19.45 16.72
C SER A 147 -6.75 17.94 16.98
N ARG A 148 -7.88 17.36 16.56
CA ARG A 148 -8.08 15.90 16.51
C ARG A 148 -7.86 15.43 15.08
N THR A 149 -6.76 14.75 14.82
CA THR A 149 -6.50 14.10 13.53
C THR A 149 -6.91 12.64 13.60
N VAL A 150 -7.70 12.21 12.62
CA VAL A 150 -7.99 10.78 12.41
C VAL A 150 -6.93 10.25 11.48
N GLU A 151 -6.06 9.41 12.01
CA GLU A 151 -5.06 8.69 11.24
C GLU A 151 -5.52 7.25 11.02
N THR A 152 -4.98 6.60 9.99
CA THR A 152 -5.16 5.15 9.81
C THR A 152 -3.88 4.46 10.27
N MET A 153 -4.02 3.35 10.99
CA MET A 153 -2.89 2.58 11.49
C MET A 153 -3.03 1.11 11.11
N ALA A 154 -1.90 0.49 10.80
CA ALA A 154 -1.81 -0.94 10.53
C ALA A 154 -1.92 -1.70 11.85
N VAL A 155 -2.94 -2.57 11.92
CA VAL A 155 -3.25 -3.38 13.08
C VAL A 155 -3.28 -4.84 12.68
N TYR A 156 -2.67 -5.69 13.49
CA TYR A 156 -2.84 -7.13 13.38
C TYR A 156 -4.15 -7.53 14.08
N ASN A 157 -5.19 -7.72 13.28
CA ASN A 157 -6.54 -7.96 13.77
C ASN A 157 -6.75 -9.44 14.13
N LEU A 158 -6.90 -9.72 15.42
CA LEU A 158 -7.20 -11.05 15.97
C LEU A 158 -8.68 -11.20 16.34
N THR A 159 -9.50 -10.16 16.20
CA THR A 159 -10.94 -10.21 16.53
C THR A 159 -11.74 -11.30 15.81
N PRO A 160 -11.42 -11.71 14.55
CA PRO A 160 -12.13 -12.81 13.90
C PRO A 160 -11.83 -14.19 14.50
N LEU A 161 -10.80 -14.32 15.35
CA LEU A 161 -10.43 -15.59 15.94
C LEU A 161 -11.38 -15.99 17.07
N PRO A 162 -11.57 -17.30 17.33
CA PRO A 162 -12.27 -17.78 18.51
C PRO A 162 -11.70 -17.16 19.80
N PHE A 163 -12.55 -16.97 20.81
CA PHE A 163 -12.13 -16.37 22.08
C PHE A 163 -10.94 -17.10 22.73
N THR A 164 -10.92 -18.43 22.67
CA THR A 164 -9.81 -19.26 23.18
C THR A 164 -8.48 -18.94 22.50
N GLU A 165 -8.50 -18.71 21.18
CA GLU A 165 -7.32 -18.29 20.42
C GLU A 165 -6.92 -16.86 20.78
N GLN A 166 -7.86 -15.93 20.93
CA GLN A 166 -7.53 -14.57 21.38
C GLN A 166 -6.89 -14.58 22.78
N MET A 167 -7.37 -15.42 23.70
CA MET A 167 -6.75 -15.62 25.01
C MET A 167 -5.37 -16.26 24.92
N ARG A 168 -5.16 -17.23 24.02
CA ARG A 168 -3.83 -17.81 23.76
C ARG A 168 -2.83 -16.76 23.30
N TRP A 169 -3.24 -15.90 22.37
CA TRP A 169 -2.45 -14.75 21.91
C TRP A 169 -2.18 -13.78 23.07
N ARG A 170 -3.20 -13.46 23.89
CA ARG A 170 -3.05 -12.58 25.07
C ARG A 170 -2.04 -13.11 26.08
N HIS A 171 -2.02 -14.43 26.30
CA HIS A 171 -1.04 -15.12 27.17
C HIS A 171 0.30 -15.39 26.47
N GLN A 172 0.46 -15.00 25.20
CA GLN A 172 1.69 -15.19 24.43
C GLN A 172 2.15 -16.67 24.42
N ARG A 173 1.22 -17.59 24.16
CA ARG A 173 1.49 -19.03 24.09
C ARG A 173 1.43 -19.57 22.67
N CYS A 174 2.41 -20.39 22.28
CA CYS A 174 2.34 -21.16 21.03
C CYS A 174 1.21 -22.22 21.11
N PRO A 175 0.72 -22.76 19.97
CA PRO A 175 -0.36 -23.75 19.96
C PRO A 175 -0.06 -24.98 20.83
N GLY A 176 1.18 -25.48 20.80
CA GLY A 176 1.60 -26.63 21.62
C GLY A 176 1.58 -26.38 23.14
N HIS A 177 1.50 -25.12 23.60
CA HIS A 177 1.33 -24.76 25.00
C HIS A 177 -0.04 -24.15 25.31
N ALA A 178 -0.95 -24.07 24.34
CA ALA A 178 -2.29 -23.53 24.53
C ALA A 178 -3.12 -24.36 25.53
N ALA A 179 -3.03 -25.69 25.41
CA ALA A 179 -3.72 -26.64 26.28
C ALA A 179 -2.89 -27.12 27.49
N SER A 180 -1.69 -26.55 27.69
CA SER A 180 -0.78 -26.97 28.75
C SER A 180 -0.95 -26.14 30.01
N SER A 181 -0.85 -26.77 31.19
CA SER A 181 -0.71 -26.10 32.49
C SER A 181 0.71 -25.63 32.79
N ALA A 182 1.61 -25.62 31.79
CA ALA A 182 2.99 -25.13 31.95
C ALA A 182 3.01 -23.71 32.52
N ALA A 183 3.92 -23.47 33.46
CA ALA A 183 4.17 -22.15 34.02
C ALA A 183 4.78 -21.22 32.97
N ASP A 184 4.59 -19.92 33.14
CA ASP A 184 5.23 -18.91 32.30
C ASP A 184 6.60 -18.54 32.90
N LEU A 185 7.66 -18.58 32.07
CA LEU A 185 9.03 -18.20 32.46
C LEU A 185 9.39 -16.77 32.10
N ALA A 186 8.58 -16.11 31.27
CA ALA A 186 8.74 -14.72 30.89
C ALA A 186 7.40 -14.00 31.02
N LEU A 187 7.45 -12.69 31.22
CA LEU A 187 6.25 -11.85 31.13
C LEU A 187 5.81 -11.72 29.67
N THR A 188 4.51 -11.54 29.46
CA THR A 188 4.00 -11.19 28.15
C THR A 188 4.51 -9.82 27.74
N GLU A 189 4.95 -9.69 26.50
CA GLU A 189 5.51 -8.46 25.91
C GLU A 189 4.42 -7.51 25.39
N TRP A 190 3.16 -7.74 25.77
CA TRP A 190 2.02 -6.91 25.40
C TRP A 190 1.93 -5.68 26.29
N GLU A 191 2.05 -4.51 25.70
CA GLU A 191 1.80 -3.23 26.35
C GLU A 191 0.48 -2.64 25.82
N PRO A 192 -0.40 -2.07 26.67
CA PRO A 192 -1.57 -1.35 26.18
C PRO A 192 -1.18 -0.20 25.23
N PHE A 193 -1.83 -0.14 24.07
CA PHE A 193 -1.53 0.90 23.08
C PHE A 193 -2.18 2.23 23.45
N ASP A 194 -1.36 3.23 23.72
CA ASP A 194 -1.72 4.64 23.78
C ASP A 194 -1.25 5.38 22.51
N PRO A 195 -2.13 5.96 21.68
CA PRO A 195 -1.75 6.68 20.46
C PRO A 195 -0.77 7.84 20.67
N ARG A 196 -0.79 8.49 21.84
CA ARG A 196 0.10 9.63 22.14
C ARG A 196 1.50 9.13 22.48
N LEU A 197 1.59 8.12 23.34
CA LEU A 197 2.88 7.54 23.76
C LEU A 197 3.54 6.72 22.64
N HIS A 198 2.74 6.07 21.79
CA HIS A 198 3.21 5.15 20.76
C HIS A 198 3.07 5.69 19.34
N HIS A 199 2.97 7.01 19.16
CA HIS A 199 2.79 7.63 17.84
C HIS A 199 3.87 7.21 16.83
N GLN A 200 5.11 6.99 17.28
CA GLN A 200 6.22 6.52 16.44
C GLN A 200 6.02 5.10 15.84
N HIS A 201 5.10 4.32 16.40
CA HIS A 201 4.77 2.96 15.97
C HIS A 201 3.46 2.92 15.15
N ILE A 202 2.85 4.07 14.89
CA ILE A 202 1.70 4.20 14.01
C ILE A 202 2.21 4.14 12.56
N HIS A 203 1.92 3.02 11.89
CA HIS A 203 2.23 2.85 10.48
C HIS A 203 0.95 2.92 9.65
N GLN A 204 0.89 3.82 8.66
CA GLN A 204 -0.31 4.02 7.84
C GLN A 204 -0.42 3.04 6.64
N ARG A 205 0.52 2.09 6.53
CA ARG A 205 0.62 1.13 5.42
C ARG A 205 0.62 -0.30 5.97
N LEU A 206 -0.07 -1.20 5.27
CA LEU A 206 -0.10 -2.62 5.65
C LEU A 206 1.27 -3.29 5.46
N PRO A 207 1.68 -4.20 6.37
CA PRO A 207 3.02 -4.80 6.34
C PRO A 207 3.37 -5.70 5.16
N HIS A 208 2.42 -6.02 4.30
CA HIS A 208 2.68 -6.74 3.06
C HIS A 208 1.83 -6.10 1.98
N GLY A 209 2.49 -5.49 0.99
CA GLY A 209 1.88 -5.05 -0.26
C GLY A 209 1.48 -6.27 -1.10
N GLY A 210 0.55 -7.08 -0.60
CA GLY A 210 -0.16 -8.06 -1.39
C GLY A 210 -1.06 -7.31 -2.36
N ARG A 211 -0.50 -6.99 -3.52
CA ARG A 211 -1.19 -6.62 -4.75
C ARG A 211 -2.52 -7.37 -4.80
N LYS A 212 -3.65 -6.68 -4.53
CA LYS A 212 -4.96 -7.18 -4.95
C LYS A 212 -4.88 -7.28 -6.47
N GLN A 213 -4.54 -8.47 -6.97
CA GLN A 213 -4.88 -8.84 -8.33
C GLN A 213 -6.41 -8.87 -8.34
N TYR A 214 -7.02 -7.77 -8.78
CA TYR A 214 -8.35 -7.83 -9.33
C TYR A 214 -8.24 -8.74 -10.56
N ARG A 215 -8.52 -10.04 -10.34
CA ARG A 215 -8.79 -11.00 -11.39
C ARG A 215 -10.32 -11.10 -11.47
N GLY A 216 -10.84 -10.53 -12.55
CA GLY A 216 -12.13 -10.76 -13.22
C GLY A 216 -13.35 -11.17 -12.40
N ALA A 217 -14.42 -10.39 -12.58
CA ALA A 217 -15.58 -10.89 -13.31
C ALA A 217 -15.91 -9.86 -14.40
#